data_AF-A0AAN6N4R0-F1
#
_entry.id   AF-A0AAN6N4R0-F1
#
_cell.length_a   1.000
_cell.length_b   1.000
_cell.length_c   1.000
_cell.angle_alpha   90.00
_cell.angle_beta   90.00
_cell.angle_gamma   90.00
#
_symmetry.space_group_name_H-M   'P 1'
#
loop_
_entity.id
_entity.type
_entity.pdbx_description
1 polymer ?
#
loop_
_entity_poly.entity_id
_entity_poly.type
_entity_poly.pdbx_seq_one_letter_code
_entity_poly.pdbx_strand_id
1 'polypeptide(L)'
;MGAAQKVSEWRKLPLSLTELCIDTTLRCGQSFRWRKIDDEWHCALQGRLVSLKQDSTHLHYRVTWPKTPITTSTLTPPPSILNSPSPSVSNVDPPGDDAAELLHNYFALSHSLSTLYQQWSESDANFASKAPSFTGIRILNQDAWEALVSFICSSNNNISRISQMVHKLCTHYGPYIATVGSEVFHDFPGPEALAGKSVETHLRELGFGYRAKYIAETARIVSTGRPADWLRGLRNPTSPSLTPLQHNPDTIKMETKTVGEGPTYKGAHEALLELSGVGPKVADCVCLMGLGWGEAVPVDTHVWQIAQRDYKFGGKTKTKTFTKAMYDSVGDHFRKIWGPQAGWAQSVLFTANLKSFSEQAVLRGPTKTTQNVKTVKVEVREETEAETQEKTVLEEYGTQTTRNTRKRKTEKVEVKEETETGEKSVLEESGTRTTTKTRKRKISTKTELPVKVEEVGKGTVAEVTVRVTRLSKRRKTQS
;
A
#
# COMPACT_ATOMS: atom_id res chain seq x y z
N MET A 1 -41.78 -14.83 4.81
CA MET A 1 -40.74 -14.23 5.68
C MET A 1 -39.41 -14.44 4.99
N GLY A 2 -38.70 -13.38 4.60
CA GLY A 2 -37.38 -13.52 3.97
C GLY A 2 -36.35 -14.03 4.96
N ALA A 3 -35.45 -14.93 4.53
CA ALA A 3 -34.41 -15.46 5.39
C ALA A 3 -33.55 -14.33 6.00
N ALA A 4 -33.34 -14.38 7.31
CA ALA A 4 -32.48 -13.44 8.02
C ALA A 4 -31.02 -13.65 7.60
N GLN A 5 -30.24 -12.57 7.60
CA GLN A 5 -28.81 -12.68 7.31
C GLN A 5 -28.10 -13.41 8.45
N LYS A 6 -27.33 -14.46 8.13
CA LYS A 6 -26.61 -15.22 9.16
C LYS A 6 -25.35 -14.45 9.56
N VAL A 7 -25.24 -14.11 10.83
CA VAL A 7 -24.09 -13.42 11.44
C VAL A 7 -23.55 -14.30 12.56
N SER A 8 -22.23 -14.49 12.62
CA SER A 8 -21.60 -15.19 13.74
C SER A 8 -21.43 -14.26 14.94
N GLU A 9 -21.39 -14.85 16.13
CA GLU A 9 -20.86 -14.17 17.32
C GLU A 9 -19.39 -13.74 17.10
N TRP A 10 -18.95 -12.77 17.89
CA TRP A 10 -17.53 -12.41 17.95
C TRP A 10 -16.71 -13.53 18.56
N ARG A 11 -15.63 -13.90 17.89
CA ARG A 11 -14.64 -14.88 18.33
C ARG A 11 -13.28 -14.24 18.45
N LYS A 12 -12.35 -14.91 19.12
CA LYS A 12 -11.01 -14.40 19.41
C LYS A 12 -9.95 -15.39 18.95
N LEU A 13 -8.86 -14.86 18.39
CA LEU A 13 -7.62 -15.58 18.11
C LEU A 13 -6.51 -14.93 18.96
N PRO A 14 -5.79 -15.68 19.81
CA PRO A 14 -4.64 -15.16 20.55
C PRO A 14 -3.54 -14.72 19.58
N LEU A 15 -3.36 -13.41 19.42
CA LEU A 15 -2.42 -12.79 18.48
C LEU A 15 -1.98 -11.43 19.05
N SER A 16 -0.73 -11.33 19.47
CA SER A 16 -0.16 -10.09 19.95
C SER A 16 0.10 -9.09 18.81
N LEU A 17 0.23 -7.81 19.16
CA LEU A 17 0.57 -6.74 18.20
C LEU A 17 1.96 -6.90 17.56
N THR A 18 2.83 -7.73 18.14
CA THR A 18 4.14 -8.05 17.55
C THR A 18 4.03 -9.12 16.45
N GLU A 19 3.03 -9.99 16.53
CA GLU A 19 2.75 -11.03 15.52
C GLU A 19 1.84 -10.53 14.40
N LEU A 20 0.85 -9.68 14.71
CA LEU A 20 -0.01 -9.05 13.72
C LEU A 20 -0.49 -7.69 14.24
N CYS A 21 -0.35 -6.64 13.44
CA CYS A 21 -0.98 -5.35 13.67
C CYS A 21 -1.90 -5.02 12.49
N ILE A 22 -3.20 -5.30 12.63
CA ILE A 22 -4.14 -5.16 11.51
C ILE A 22 -4.23 -3.72 11.00
N ASP A 23 -4.10 -2.74 11.89
CA ASP A 23 -4.11 -1.32 11.52
C ASP A 23 -2.92 -0.95 10.62
N THR A 24 -1.77 -1.62 10.72
CA THR A 24 -0.63 -1.37 9.83
C THR A 24 -0.72 -2.25 8.59
N THR A 25 -0.91 -3.56 8.76
CA THR A 25 -0.94 -4.54 7.66
C THR A 25 -2.04 -4.26 6.63
N LEU A 26 -3.24 -3.88 7.07
CA LEU A 26 -4.38 -3.66 6.15
C LEU A 26 -4.31 -2.32 5.41
N ARG A 27 -3.38 -1.42 5.78
CA ARG A 27 -3.23 -0.08 5.17
C ARG A 27 -1.92 0.14 4.44
N CYS A 28 -0.97 -0.79 4.52
CA CYS A 28 0.36 -0.62 3.92
C CYS A 28 0.42 -0.95 2.42
N GLY A 29 -0.72 -1.03 1.73
CA GLY A 29 -0.79 -1.18 0.27
C GLY A 29 -0.64 -2.63 -0.24
N GLN A 30 -0.91 -3.62 0.62
CA GLN A 30 -0.93 -5.03 0.23
C GLN A 30 -2.30 -5.45 -0.32
N SER A 31 -3.36 -5.19 0.43
CA SER A 31 -4.75 -5.34 0.01
C SER A 31 -5.40 -3.96 -0.07
N PHE A 32 -6.41 -3.85 -0.93
CA PHE A 32 -7.11 -2.60 -1.20
C PHE A 32 -8.62 -2.67 -0.89
N ARG A 33 -9.06 -3.77 -0.26
CA ARG A 33 -10.49 -4.09 -0.03
C ARG A 33 -10.95 -3.92 1.41
N TRP A 34 -10.02 -3.77 2.35
CA TRP A 34 -10.33 -3.54 3.75
C TRP A 34 -10.78 -2.10 3.98
N ARG A 35 -11.92 -1.93 4.66
CA ARG A 35 -12.46 -0.62 5.04
C ARG A 35 -12.68 -0.58 6.54
N LYS A 36 -12.33 0.54 7.16
CA LYS A 36 -12.57 0.77 8.59
C LYS A 36 -13.87 1.57 8.77
N ILE A 37 -14.85 1.01 9.47
CA ILE A 37 -16.16 1.61 9.77
C ILE A 37 -16.38 1.41 11.27
N ASP A 38 -16.69 2.48 12.02
CA ASP A 38 -16.93 2.41 13.47
C ASP A 38 -15.86 1.63 14.25
N ASP A 39 -14.58 1.89 13.94
CA ASP A 39 -13.39 1.21 14.47
C ASP A 39 -13.24 -0.28 14.16
N GLU A 40 -14.08 -0.83 13.30
CA GLU A 40 -14.01 -2.21 12.82
C GLU A 40 -13.53 -2.27 11.36
N TRP A 41 -12.65 -3.22 11.08
CA TRP A 41 -12.15 -3.51 9.74
C TRP A 41 -13.05 -4.52 9.04
N HIS A 42 -13.55 -4.19 7.86
CA HIS A 42 -14.46 -5.03 7.10
C HIS A 42 -13.92 -5.35 5.70
N CYS A 43 -14.09 -6.59 5.27
CA CYS A 43 -13.77 -7.04 3.91
C CYS A 43 -14.67 -8.20 3.49
N ALA A 44 -15.16 -8.19 2.25
CA ALA A 44 -15.79 -9.36 1.67
C ALA A 44 -14.69 -10.31 1.16
N LEU A 45 -14.66 -11.54 1.67
CA LEU A 45 -13.68 -12.57 1.35
C LEU A 45 -14.40 -13.90 1.20
N GLN A 46 -14.23 -14.57 0.06
CA GLN A 46 -14.78 -15.91 -0.21
C GLN A 46 -16.29 -16.03 0.06
N GLY A 47 -17.07 -15.08 -0.47
CA GLY A 47 -18.53 -15.10 -0.41
C GLY A 47 -19.11 -14.72 0.96
N ARG A 48 -18.31 -14.15 1.87
CA ARG A 48 -18.74 -13.73 3.21
C ARG A 48 -18.09 -12.41 3.61
N LEU A 49 -18.74 -11.65 4.48
CA LEU A 49 -18.17 -10.44 5.05
C LEU A 49 -17.44 -10.79 6.34
N VAL A 50 -16.14 -10.56 6.36
CA VAL A 50 -15.28 -10.66 7.54
C VAL A 50 -15.21 -9.29 8.20
N SER A 51 -15.45 -9.24 9.51
CA SER A 51 -15.23 -8.04 10.33
C SER A 51 -14.20 -8.33 11.41
N LEU A 52 -13.26 -7.41 11.62
CA LEU A 52 -12.13 -7.55 12.53
C LEU A 52 -11.99 -6.34 13.44
N LYS A 53 -11.54 -6.58 14.68
CA LYS A 53 -10.96 -5.57 15.57
C LYS A 53 -9.87 -6.23 16.40
N GLN A 54 -8.94 -5.46 16.94
CA GLN A 54 -7.78 -6.02 17.61
C GLN A 54 -7.47 -5.26 18.91
N ASP A 55 -7.16 -6.01 19.95
CA ASP A 55 -6.55 -5.49 21.17
C ASP A 55 -5.08 -5.93 21.27
N SER A 56 -4.41 -5.68 22.40
CA SER A 56 -2.99 -5.99 22.55
C SER A 56 -2.64 -7.48 22.48
N THR A 57 -3.59 -8.38 22.74
CA THR A 57 -3.36 -9.82 22.89
C THR A 57 -4.21 -10.68 21.96
N HIS A 58 -5.28 -10.14 21.37
CA HIS A 58 -6.20 -10.90 20.53
C HIS A 58 -6.63 -10.15 19.28
N LEU A 59 -6.75 -10.90 18.18
CA LEU A 59 -7.58 -10.55 17.04
C LEU A 59 -9.00 -11.03 17.29
N HIS A 60 -9.96 -10.12 17.26
CA HIS A 60 -11.38 -10.43 17.31
C HIS A 60 -11.93 -10.46 15.90
N TYR A 61 -12.76 -11.45 15.59
CA TYR A 61 -13.37 -11.60 14.29
C TYR A 61 -14.83 -12.03 14.38
N ARG A 62 -15.61 -11.64 13.38
CA ARG A 62 -16.96 -12.15 13.10
C ARG A 62 -17.17 -12.27 11.60
N VAL A 63 -18.11 -13.13 11.22
CA VAL A 63 -18.46 -13.37 9.81
C VAL A 63 -19.95 -13.15 9.59
N THR A 64 -20.30 -12.54 8.46
CA THR A 64 -21.67 -12.40 7.98
C THR A 64 -21.79 -13.04 6.61
N TRP A 65 -22.71 -13.99 6.47
CA TRP A 65 -23.00 -14.65 5.19
C TRP A 65 -24.14 -13.95 4.46
N PRO A 66 -24.17 -14.00 3.12
CA PRO A 66 -25.27 -13.44 2.33
C PRO A 66 -26.58 -14.17 2.64
N LYS A 67 -27.71 -13.46 2.51
CA LYS A 67 -29.06 -14.01 2.75
C LYS A 67 -29.42 -15.15 1.78
N THR A 68 -28.94 -15.03 0.55
CA THR A 68 -29.11 -16.04 -0.49
C THR A 68 -27.73 -16.63 -0.76
N PRO A 69 -27.58 -17.97 -0.75
CA PRO A 69 -26.33 -18.61 -1.15
C PRO A 69 -25.95 -18.10 -2.54
N ILE A 70 -24.68 -17.72 -2.71
CA ILE A 70 -24.17 -17.29 -4.00
C ILE A 70 -24.08 -18.54 -4.88
N THR A 71 -25.13 -18.81 -5.66
CA THR A 71 -25.03 -19.77 -6.74
C THR A 71 -24.26 -19.10 -7.87
N THR A 72 -23.27 -19.81 -8.42
CA THR A 72 -22.41 -19.42 -9.55
C THR A 72 -23.15 -19.02 -10.83
N SER A 73 -24.49 -18.99 -10.82
CA SER A 73 -25.35 -18.56 -11.93
C SER A 73 -25.88 -17.12 -11.79
N THR A 74 -25.54 -16.39 -10.72
CA THR A 74 -25.99 -14.99 -10.54
C THR A 74 -24.89 -13.98 -10.86
N LEU A 75 -24.21 -14.16 -11.99
CA LEU A 75 -23.66 -13.01 -12.70
C LEU A 75 -24.87 -12.29 -13.30
N THR A 76 -25.17 -11.09 -12.82
CA THR A 76 -26.18 -10.20 -13.43
C THR A 76 -25.87 -10.10 -14.93
N PRO A 77 -26.68 -10.68 -15.83
CA PRO A 77 -26.52 -10.41 -17.24
C PRO A 77 -26.99 -8.97 -17.48
N PRO A 78 -26.39 -8.21 -18.41
CA PRO A 78 -27.13 -7.09 -18.99
C PRO A 78 -28.44 -7.65 -19.59
N PRO A 79 -29.55 -6.89 -19.58
CA PRO A 79 -30.84 -7.43 -19.97
C PRO A 79 -30.79 -7.77 -21.46
N SER A 80 -30.72 -9.06 -21.81
CA SER A 80 -31.31 -9.70 -23.01
C SER A 80 -30.77 -11.12 -23.22
N ILE A 81 -31.70 -12.02 -23.62
CA ILE A 81 -31.54 -13.37 -24.19
C ILE A 81 -31.72 -14.53 -23.17
N LEU A 82 -33.00 -14.93 -23.04
CA LEU A 82 -33.43 -16.26 -22.57
C LEU A 82 -33.17 -17.31 -23.66
N ASN A 83 -32.55 -18.43 -23.29
CA ASN A 83 -32.94 -19.82 -23.59
C ASN A 83 -31.71 -20.75 -23.63
N SER A 84 -31.53 -21.58 -22.60
CA SER A 84 -30.92 -22.93 -22.66
C SER A 84 -31.11 -23.66 -21.31
N PRO A 85 -31.31 -24.98 -21.27
CA PRO A 85 -31.67 -25.71 -20.05
C PRO A 85 -30.46 -25.99 -19.14
N SER A 86 -30.64 -25.76 -17.84
CA SER A 86 -29.65 -26.03 -16.78
C SER A 86 -29.43 -27.54 -16.54
N PRO A 87 -28.20 -28.01 -16.28
CA PRO A 87 -27.97 -29.29 -15.63
C PRO A 87 -28.25 -29.18 -14.13
N SER A 88 -28.83 -30.22 -13.56
CA SER A 88 -29.14 -30.35 -12.13
C SER A 88 -27.88 -30.34 -11.27
N VAL A 89 -27.74 -29.34 -10.40
CA VAL A 89 -26.67 -29.28 -9.39
C VAL A 89 -27.20 -29.83 -8.07
N SER A 90 -26.52 -30.84 -7.55
CA SER A 90 -26.76 -31.45 -6.24
C SER A 90 -26.59 -30.41 -5.12
N ASN A 91 -27.53 -30.42 -4.17
CA ASN A 91 -27.46 -29.65 -2.94
C ASN A 91 -26.22 -30.07 -2.14
N VAL A 92 -25.18 -29.24 -2.15
CA VAL A 92 -24.06 -29.35 -1.22
C VAL A 92 -24.47 -28.62 0.05
N ASP A 93 -24.42 -29.31 1.20
CA ASP A 93 -24.64 -28.72 2.52
C ASP A 93 -23.82 -27.43 2.69
N PRO A 94 -24.32 -26.43 3.44
CA PRO A 94 -23.53 -25.24 3.72
C PRO A 94 -22.22 -25.67 4.41
N PRO A 95 -21.06 -25.20 3.95
CA PRO A 95 -19.78 -25.58 4.55
C PRO A 95 -19.80 -25.22 6.04
N GLY A 96 -19.20 -26.11 6.85
CA GLY A 96 -18.90 -25.81 8.25
C GLY A 96 -18.17 -24.48 8.38
N ASP A 97 -18.29 -23.84 9.55
CA ASP A 97 -17.70 -22.53 9.79
C ASP A 97 -16.16 -22.62 9.87
N ASP A 98 -15.51 -22.39 8.74
CA ASP A 98 -14.06 -22.37 8.49
C ASP A 98 -13.43 -20.98 8.70
N ALA A 99 -14.13 -20.03 9.33
CA ALA A 99 -13.67 -18.65 9.44
C ALA A 99 -12.30 -18.51 10.12
N ALA A 100 -12.03 -19.33 11.14
CA ALA A 100 -10.74 -19.33 11.83
C ALA A 100 -9.60 -19.78 10.90
N GLU A 101 -9.84 -20.83 10.11
CA GLU A 101 -8.88 -21.35 9.13
C GLU A 101 -8.64 -20.36 8.00
N LEU A 102 -9.70 -19.72 7.50
CA LEU A 102 -9.58 -18.64 6.52
C LEU A 102 -8.66 -17.53 7.03
N LEU A 103 -8.87 -17.04 8.25
CA LEU A 103 -8.03 -15.97 8.82
C LEU A 103 -6.61 -16.44 9.08
N HIS A 104 -6.44 -17.68 9.54
CA HIS A 104 -5.12 -18.28 9.74
C HIS A 104 -4.33 -18.31 8.43
N ASN A 105 -4.98 -18.71 7.34
CA ASN A 105 -4.36 -18.77 6.02
C ASN A 105 -4.15 -17.37 5.42
N TYR A 106 -5.14 -16.48 5.51
CA TYR A 106 -5.10 -15.12 4.94
C TYR A 106 -4.01 -14.24 5.58
N PHE A 107 -3.84 -14.33 6.91
CA PHE A 107 -2.76 -13.64 7.62
C PHE A 107 -1.46 -14.46 7.67
N ALA A 108 -1.41 -15.63 7.03
CA ALA A 108 -0.25 -16.51 6.97
C ALA A 108 0.33 -16.85 8.37
N LEU A 109 -0.56 -17.13 9.34
CA LEU A 109 -0.23 -17.29 10.76
C LEU A 109 0.60 -18.54 11.08
N SER A 110 0.85 -19.41 10.09
CA SER A 110 1.78 -20.54 10.20
C SER A 110 3.23 -20.11 10.42
N HIS A 111 3.60 -18.88 10.04
CA HIS A 111 4.91 -18.33 10.30
C HIS A 111 4.97 -17.69 11.69
N SER A 112 6.07 -17.84 12.43
CA SER A 112 6.36 -17.01 13.60
C SER A 112 6.99 -15.69 13.13
N LEU A 113 6.28 -14.57 13.25
CA LEU A 113 6.78 -13.29 12.76
C LEU A 113 7.95 -12.79 13.62
N SER A 114 7.89 -13.01 14.92
CA SER A 114 8.98 -12.71 15.86
C SER A 114 10.28 -13.43 15.50
N THR A 115 10.22 -14.73 15.16
CA THR A 115 11.39 -15.48 14.69
C THR A 115 11.95 -14.91 13.39
N LEU A 116 11.09 -14.54 12.44
CA LEU A 116 11.52 -13.91 11.20
C LEU A 116 12.19 -12.55 11.44
N TYR A 117 11.60 -11.72 12.31
CA TYR A 117 12.17 -10.40 12.66
C TYR A 117 13.54 -10.54 13.34
N GLN A 118 13.71 -11.55 14.20
CA GLN A 118 15.01 -11.86 14.80
C GLN A 118 16.03 -12.22 13.71
N GLN A 119 15.71 -13.19 12.85
CA GLN A 119 16.58 -13.62 11.76
C GLN A 119 17.01 -12.46 10.85
N TRP A 120 16.06 -11.61 10.44
CA TRP A 120 16.34 -10.48 9.56
C TRP A 120 17.15 -9.39 10.26
N SER A 121 16.94 -9.18 11.56
CA SER A 121 17.71 -8.22 12.35
C SER A 121 19.16 -8.68 12.55
N GLU A 122 19.39 -9.98 12.74
CA GLU A 122 20.73 -10.56 12.80
C GLU A 122 21.46 -10.45 11.45
N SER A 123 20.72 -10.53 10.34
CA SER A 123 21.28 -10.50 8.99
C SER A 123 21.47 -9.09 8.42
N ASP A 124 20.77 -8.07 8.96
CA ASP A 124 20.79 -6.70 8.45
C ASP A 124 20.61 -5.65 9.54
N ALA A 125 21.68 -4.88 9.80
CA ALA A 125 21.68 -3.78 10.76
C ALA A 125 20.68 -2.66 10.42
N ASN A 126 20.41 -2.39 9.12
CA ASN A 126 19.41 -1.40 8.73
C ASN A 126 18.01 -1.87 9.11
N PHE A 127 17.70 -3.15 8.86
CA PHE A 127 16.45 -3.75 9.31
C PHE A 127 16.34 -3.72 10.84
N ALA A 128 17.38 -4.17 11.55
CA ALA A 128 17.42 -4.20 13.02
C ALA A 128 17.12 -2.83 13.65
N SER A 129 17.62 -1.74 13.05
CA SER A 129 17.37 -0.38 13.54
C SER A 129 15.91 0.09 13.42
N LYS A 130 15.14 -0.48 12.47
CA LYS A 130 13.77 -0.06 12.15
C LYS A 130 12.71 -1.00 12.72
N ALA A 131 13.02 -2.29 12.83
CA ALA A 131 12.10 -3.34 13.23
C ALA A 131 11.32 -3.04 14.53
N PRO A 132 11.91 -2.47 15.61
CA PRO A 132 11.18 -2.20 16.85
C PRO A 132 10.04 -1.18 16.71
N SER A 133 10.11 -0.28 15.74
CA SER A 133 9.06 0.72 15.48
C SER A 133 7.94 0.19 14.57
N PHE A 134 8.17 -0.92 13.89
CA PHE A 134 7.32 -1.44 12.81
C PHE A 134 7.08 -2.95 12.97
N THR A 135 6.53 -3.35 14.13
CA THR A 135 6.20 -4.75 14.42
C THR A 135 4.84 -5.16 13.89
N GLY A 136 4.58 -6.47 13.78
CA GLY A 136 3.27 -7.01 13.42
C GLY A 136 2.90 -6.85 11.94
N ILE A 137 3.83 -6.46 11.08
CA ILE A 137 3.59 -6.32 9.63
C ILE A 137 3.81 -7.69 8.98
N ARG A 138 2.71 -8.33 8.58
CA ARG A 138 2.69 -9.60 7.83
C ARG A 138 2.43 -9.41 6.35
N ILE A 139 2.84 -10.38 5.54
CA ILE A 139 2.35 -10.50 4.16
C ILE A 139 1.00 -11.20 4.17
N LEU A 140 0.02 -10.57 3.53
CA LEU A 140 -1.29 -11.18 3.29
C LEU A 140 -1.17 -12.24 2.22
N ASN A 141 -1.79 -13.38 2.46
CA ASN A 141 -1.94 -14.46 1.52
C ASN A 141 -3.30 -14.31 0.83
N GLN A 142 -3.35 -13.51 -0.25
CA GLN A 142 -4.56 -13.14 -0.97
C GLN A 142 -4.91 -14.18 -2.04
N ASP A 143 -6.13 -14.08 -2.57
CA ASP A 143 -6.48 -14.75 -3.81
C ASP A 143 -5.61 -14.21 -4.96
N ALA A 144 -5.08 -15.12 -5.80
CA ALA A 144 -4.13 -14.76 -6.85
C ALA A 144 -4.76 -13.89 -7.94
N TRP A 145 -6.03 -14.12 -8.25
CA TRP A 145 -6.78 -13.34 -9.23
C TRP A 145 -7.07 -11.93 -8.70
N GLU A 146 -7.54 -11.82 -7.45
CA GLU A 146 -7.72 -10.54 -6.75
C GLU A 146 -6.41 -9.74 -6.73
N ALA A 147 -5.30 -10.38 -6.33
CA ALA A 147 -3.99 -9.75 -6.29
C ALA A 147 -3.57 -9.25 -7.68
N LEU A 148 -3.70 -10.09 -8.71
CA LEU A 148 -3.33 -9.75 -10.08
C LEU A 148 -4.05 -8.50 -10.60
N VAL A 149 -5.37 -8.48 -10.53
CA VAL A 149 -6.17 -7.36 -11.04
C VAL A 149 -5.95 -6.10 -10.17
N SER A 150 -5.83 -6.26 -8.85
CA SER A 150 -5.53 -5.14 -7.95
C SER A 150 -4.16 -4.52 -8.23
N PHE A 151 -3.13 -5.31 -8.49
CA PHE A 151 -1.80 -4.78 -8.80
C PHE A 151 -1.67 -4.23 -10.23
N ILE A 152 -2.48 -4.69 -11.19
CA ILE A 152 -2.65 -3.99 -12.48
C ILE A 152 -3.15 -2.56 -12.23
N CYS A 153 -4.13 -2.38 -11.32
CA CYS A 153 -4.62 -1.07 -10.90
C CYS A 153 -3.55 -0.19 -10.23
N SER A 154 -2.51 -0.81 -9.64
CA SER A 154 -1.45 -0.12 -8.89
C SER A 154 -0.39 0.58 -9.74
N SER A 155 -0.20 0.15 -10.99
CA SER A 155 0.83 0.69 -11.88
C SER A 155 0.71 2.21 -12.00
N ASN A 156 1.77 2.98 -11.68
CA ASN A 156 1.76 4.45 -11.70
C ASN A 156 0.52 5.08 -11.02
N ASN A 157 0.29 4.74 -9.75
CA ASN A 157 -0.90 5.14 -9.00
C ASN A 157 -0.55 5.33 -7.51
N ASN A 158 -1.53 5.73 -6.69
CA ASN A 158 -1.38 5.82 -5.23
C ASN A 158 -2.42 4.96 -4.51
N ILE A 159 -2.12 4.55 -3.27
CA ILE A 159 -2.94 3.61 -2.49
C ILE A 159 -4.41 4.04 -2.43
N SER A 160 -4.71 5.31 -2.14
CA SER A 160 -6.08 5.82 -2.05
C SER A 160 -6.86 5.63 -3.36
N ARG A 161 -6.26 5.97 -4.50
CA ARG A 161 -6.92 5.83 -5.80
C ARG A 161 -7.05 4.37 -6.20
N ILE A 162 -6.07 3.52 -5.85
CA ILE A 162 -6.15 2.06 -6.10
C ILE A 162 -7.32 1.46 -5.34
N SER A 163 -7.47 1.76 -4.04
CA SER A 163 -8.61 1.31 -3.23
C SER A 163 -9.96 1.72 -3.82
N GLN A 164 -10.08 2.96 -4.30
CA GLN A 164 -11.30 3.40 -4.98
C GLN A 164 -11.58 2.63 -6.27
N MET A 165 -10.55 2.36 -7.08
CA MET A 165 -10.68 1.57 -8.30
C MET A 165 -11.13 0.13 -7.99
N VAL A 166 -10.46 -0.54 -7.05
CA VAL A 166 -10.80 -1.91 -6.64
C VAL A 166 -12.22 -1.97 -6.05
N HIS A 167 -12.62 -0.98 -5.26
CA HIS A 167 -13.98 -0.90 -4.72
C HIS A 167 -15.05 -0.74 -5.82
N LYS A 168 -14.82 0.13 -6.80
CA LYS A 168 -15.68 0.25 -7.98
C LYS A 168 -15.76 -1.08 -8.74
N LEU A 169 -14.63 -1.74 -8.93
CA LEU A 169 -14.59 -3.04 -9.59
C LEU A 169 -15.50 -4.07 -8.89
N CYS A 170 -15.38 -4.19 -7.57
CA CYS A 170 -16.22 -5.09 -6.78
C CYS A 170 -17.71 -4.69 -6.85
N THR A 171 -18.02 -3.40 -6.73
CA THR A 171 -19.41 -2.92 -6.72
C THR A 171 -20.12 -3.17 -8.05
N HIS A 172 -19.42 -3.01 -9.18
CA HIS A 172 -20.03 -3.14 -10.50
C HIS A 172 -20.02 -4.56 -11.07
N TYR A 173 -19.08 -5.41 -10.64
CA TYR A 173 -18.88 -6.74 -11.24
C TYR A 173 -18.89 -7.89 -10.23
N GLY A 174 -18.77 -7.59 -8.93
CA GLY A 174 -18.71 -8.57 -7.86
C GLY A 174 -20.09 -8.91 -7.28
N PRO A 175 -20.25 -10.12 -6.70
CA PRO A 175 -21.50 -10.50 -6.06
C PRO A 175 -21.71 -9.70 -4.77
N TYR A 176 -22.95 -9.26 -4.53
CA TYR A 176 -23.32 -8.61 -3.26
C TYR A 176 -23.20 -9.59 -2.09
N ILE A 177 -22.61 -9.14 -0.99
CA ILE A 177 -22.43 -9.93 0.24
C ILE A 177 -23.29 -9.40 1.39
N ALA A 178 -23.09 -8.14 1.75
CA ALA A 178 -23.69 -7.54 2.95
C ALA A 178 -23.66 -6.01 2.88
N THR A 179 -24.39 -5.38 3.79
CA THR A 179 -24.37 -3.93 4.03
C THR A 179 -24.02 -3.67 5.50
N VAL A 180 -23.08 -2.76 5.76
CA VAL A 180 -22.71 -2.31 7.11
C VAL A 180 -22.94 -0.81 7.17
N GLY A 181 -23.91 -0.36 7.98
CA GLY A 181 -24.35 1.03 7.96
C GLY A 181 -24.86 1.43 6.57
N SER A 182 -24.25 2.44 5.95
CA SER A 182 -24.52 2.87 4.57
C SER A 182 -23.63 2.18 3.52
N GLU A 183 -22.65 1.39 3.94
CA GLU A 183 -21.62 0.85 3.05
C GLU A 183 -21.99 -0.55 2.55
N VAL A 184 -22.06 -0.68 1.22
CA VAL A 184 -22.35 -1.94 0.54
C VAL A 184 -21.04 -2.69 0.28
N PHE A 185 -21.00 -3.99 0.57
CA PHE A 185 -19.84 -4.86 0.35
C PHE A 185 -20.19 -5.92 -0.71
N HIS A 186 -19.41 -5.89 -1.79
CA HIS A 186 -19.40 -6.90 -2.84
C HIS A 186 -18.08 -7.69 -2.79
N ASP A 187 -18.12 -8.97 -3.17
CA ASP A 187 -16.91 -9.76 -3.31
C ASP A 187 -16.11 -9.38 -4.58
N PHE A 188 -14.91 -9.95 -4.73
CA PHE A 188 -14.11 -9.73 -5.94
C PHE A 188 -14.77 -10.44 -7.14
N PRO A 189 -14.86 -9.79 -8.31
CA PRO A 189 -15.38 -10.45 -9.51
C PRO A 189 -14.44 -11.55 -10.01
N GLY A 190 -14.98 -12.69 -10.42
CA GLY A 190 -14.22 -13.72 -11.13
C GLY A 190 -13.74 -13.27 -12.52
N PRO A 191 -12.79 -13.99 -13.16
CA PRO A 191 -12.30 -13.68 -14.50
C PRO A 191 -13.41 -13.53 -15.54
N GLU A 192 -14.43 -14.38 -15.48
CA GLU A 192 -15.54 -14.43 -16.44
C GLU A 192 -16.35 -13.13 -16.42
N ALA A 193 -16.56 -12.55 -15.23
CA ALA A 193 -17.29 -11.28 -15.06
C ALA A 193 -16.57 -10.10 -15.73
N LEU A 194 -15.25 -10.20 -15.93
CA LEU A 194 -14.41 -9.16 -16.49
C LEU A 194 -13.98 -9.44 -17.95
N ALA A 195 -14.34 -10.58 -18.52
CA ALA A 195 -13.96 -10.98 -19.87
C ALA A 195 -14.87 -10.39 -20.98
N GLY A 196 -16.03 -9.82 -20.61
CA GLY A 196 -17.02 -9.30 -21.54
C GLY A 196 -16.50 -8.23 -22.52
N LYS A 197 -17.17 -8.11 -23.68
CA LYS A 197 -16.76 -7.16 -24.74
C LYS A 197 -16.88 -5.69 -24.31
N SER A 198 -17.89 -5.35 -23.50
CA SER A 198 -18.14 -3.98 -23.01
C SER A 198 -17.34 -3.61 -21.76
N VAL A 199 -16.65 -4.56 -21.11
CA VAL A 199 -15.98 -4.34 -19.82
C VAL A 199 -14.91 -3.26 -19.92
N GLU A 200 -14.08 -3.28 -20.97
CA GLU A 200 -13.05 -2.26 -21.15
C GLU A 200 -13.65 -0.84 -21.21
N THR A 201 -14.69 -0.65 -22.04
CA THR A 201 -15.35 0.65 -22.20
C THR A 201 -15.93 1.14 -20.88
N HIS A 202 -16.67 0.28 -20.17
CA HIS A 202 -17.25 0.64 -18.89
C HIS A 202 -16.19 0.94 -17.81
N LEU A 203 -15.09 0.18 -17.75
CA LEU A 203 -13.98 0.48 -16.84
C LEU A 203 -13.31 1.84 -17.18
N ARG A 204 -13.25 2.25 -18.45
CA ARG A 204 -12.77 3.58 -18.84
C ARG A 204 -13.69 4.67 -18.30
N GLU A 205 -15.00 4.51 -18.44
CA GLU A 205 -16.02 5.42 -17.88
C GLU A 205 -15.92 5.52 -16.35
N LEU A 206 -15.62 4.42 -15.67
CA LEU A 206 -15.39 4.37 -14.22
C LEU A 206 -14.06 4.99 -13.76
N GLY A 207 -13.19 5.40 -14.70
CA GLY A 207 -11.95 6.13 -14.44
C GLY A 207 -10.69 5.27 -14.32
N PHE A 208 -10.69 4.04 -14.84
CA PHE A 208 -9.51 3.16 -14.81
C PHE A 208 -8.42 3.58 -15.80
N GLY A 209 -8.78 4.40 -16.79
CA GLY A 209 -7.88 4.90 -17.82
C GLY A 209 -7.32 3.76 -18.67
N TYR A 210 -6.03 3.81 -19.01
CA TYR A 210 -5.38 2.79 -19.84
C TYR A 210 -5.41 1.38 -19.22
N ARG A 211 -5.55 1.28 -17.89
CA ARG A 211 -5.57 -0.01 -17.16
C ARG A 211 -6.84 -0.82 -17.45
N ALA A 212 -7.92 -0.17 -17.89
CA ALA A 212 -9.15 -0.83 -18.31
C ALA A 212 -8.89 -1.90 -19.38
N LYS A 213 -8.05 -1.57 -20.36
CA LYS A 213 -7.62 -2.51 -21.42
C LYS A 213 -6.92 -3.72 -20.83
N TYR A 214 -5.94 -3.48 -19.95
CA TYR A 214 -5.16 -4.54 -19.32
C TYR A 214 -6.03 -5.50 -18.52
N ILE A 215 -6.97 -4.98 -17.72
CA ILE A 215 -7.89 -5.81 -16.94
C ILE A 215 -8.75 -6.68 -17.85
N ALA A 216 -9.38 -6.09 -18.88
CA ALA A 216 -10.26 -6.83 -19.77
C ALA A 216 -9.51 -7.88 -20.62
N GLU A 217 -8.31 -7.58 -21.11
CA GLU A 217 -7.47 -8.54 -21.83
C GLU A 217 -6.99 -9.67 -20.92
N THR A 218 -6.46 -9.34 -19.73
CA THR A 218 -6.02 -10.32 -18.75
C THR A 218 -7.17 -11.23 -18.34
N ALA A 219 -8.37 -10.70 -18.12
CA ALA A 219 -9.56 -11.49 -17.81
C ALA A 219 -9.88 -12.50 -18.92
N ARG A 220 -9.85 -12.08 -20.20
CA ARG A 220 -10.08 -13.00 -21.34
C ARG A 220 -9.01 -14.08 -21.43
N ILE A 221 -7.74 -13.72 -21.23
CA ILE A 221 -6.62 -14.68 -21.25
C ILE A 221 -6.80 -15.71 -20.14
N VAL A 222 -7.09 -15.27 -18.91
CA VAL A 222 -7.26 -16.18 -17.77
C VAL A 222 -8.53 -17.02 -17.88
N SER A 223 -9.63 -16.47 -18.40
CA SER A 223 -10.91 -17.18 -18.47
C SER A 223 -11.06 -18.12 -19.67
N THR A 224 -10.43 -17.80 -20.81
CA THR A 224 -10.62 -18.54 -22.08
C THR A 224 -9.33 -18.87 -22.83
N GLY A 225 -8.24 -18.14 -22.58
CA GLY A 225 -6.97 -18.30 -23.28
C GLY A 225 -5.97 -19.23 -22.62
N ARG A 226 -6.24 -19.70 -21.40
CA ARG A 226 -5.40 -20.59 -20.61
C ARG A 226 -6.22 -21.78 -20.09
N PRO A 227 -5.56 -22.91 -19.74
CA PRO A 227 -6.22 -24.00 -19.05
C PRO A 227 -6.90 -23.53 -17.74
N ALA A 228 -7.95 -24.25 -17.34
CA ALA A 228 -8.57 -24.06 -16.04
C ALA A 228 -7.52 -24.14 -14.92
N ASP A 229 -7.67 -23.32 -13.88
CA ASP A 229 -6.74 -23.23 -12.76
C ASP A 229 -5.29 -22.85 -13.12
N TRP A 230 -5.00 -22.36 -14.34
CA TRP A 230 -3.64 -21.96 -14.74
C TRP A 230 -2.96 -21.03 -13.72
N LEU A 231 -3.65 -19.96 -13.29
CA LEU A 231 -3.13 -19.01 -12.32
C LEU A 231 -2.90 -19.65 -10.95
N ARG A 232 -3.78 -20.57 -10.55
CA ARG A 232 -3.65 -21.34 -9.30
C ARG A 232 -2.46 -22.30 -9.37
N GLY A 233 -2.18 -22.88 -10.54
CA GLY A 233 -1.03 -23.75 -10.77
C GLY A 233 0.33 -23.06 -10.63
N LEU A 234 0.38 -21.71 -10.67
CA LEU A 234 1.62 -20.94 -10.44
C LEU A 234 1.94 -20.75 -8.94
N ARG A 235 1.05 -21.20 -8.04
CA ARG A 235 1.19 -21.01 -6.60
C ARG A 235 2.34 -21.83 -6.03
N ASN A 236 3.01 -21.28 -5.02
CA ASN A 236 3.97 -22.01 -4.21
C ASN A 236 3.25 -23.19 -3.50
N PRO A 237 3.65 -24.45 -3.75
CA PRO A 237 2.98 -25.62 -3.18
C PRO A 237 3.15 -25.73 -1.66
N THR A 238 4.13 -25.03 -1.09
CA THR A 238 4.36 -24.98 0.37
C THR A 238 3.49 -23.93 1.07
N SER A 239 2.78 -23.07 0.32
CA SER A 239 1.93 -22.02 0.88
C SER A 239 0.47 -22.51 1.01
N PRO A 240 -0.18 -22.34 2.18
CA PRO A 240 -1.58 -22.73 2.36
C PRO A 240 -2.48 -22.07 1.32
N SER A 241 -3.26 -22.86 0.56
CA SER A 241 -4.22 -22.32 -0.40
C SER A 241 -5.47 -21.82 0.31
N LEU A 242 -5.91 -20.60 0.00
CA LEU A 242 -7.17 -20.07 0.52
C LEU A 242 -8.39 -20.86 -0.01
N THR A 243 -8.30 -21.37 -1.23
CA THR A 243 -9.36 -22.17 -1.84
C THR A 243 -8.90 -23.61 -1.97
N PRO A 244 -9.58 -24.61 -1.37
CA PRO A 244 -9.28 -26.02 -1.60
C PRO A 244 -9.34 -26.36 -3.10
N LEU A 245 -8.51 -27.30 -3.55
CA LEU A 245 -8.64 -27.87 -4.90
C LEU A 245 -9.96 -28.64 -4.95
N GLN A 246 -10.93 -28.17 -5.74
CA GLN A 246 -12.16 -28.92 -5.99
C GLN A 246 -11.98 -29.98 -7.11
N HIS A 247 -10.81 -30.05 -7.76
CA HIS A 247 -10.58 -30.96 -8.89
C HIS A 247 -9.23 -31.71 -8.81
N ASN A 248 -9.25 -32.91 -9.39
CA ASN A 248 -8.25 -33.98 -9.35
C ASN A 248 -6.81 -33.46 -9.66
N PRO A 249 -5.81 -33.74 -8.79
CA PRO A 249 -4.39 -33.41 -9.00
C PRO A 249 -3.83 -33.75 -10.39
N ASP A 250 -4.40 -34.75 -11.08
CA ASP A 250 -3.97 -35.21 -12.40
C ASP A 250 -4.23 -34.22 -13.55
N THR A 251 -5.07 -33.19 -13.33
CA THR A 251 -5.37 -32.18 -14.37
C THR A 251 -4.37 -31.03 -14.41
N ILE A 252 -3.54 -30.85 -13.39
CA ILE A 252 -2.44 -29.88 -13.39
C ILE A 252 -1.18 -30.57 -13.95
N LYS A 253 -1.28 -31.12 -15.16
CA LYS A 253 -0.10 -31.27 -16.01
C LYS A 253 0.11 -29.91 -16.64
N MET A 254 0.83 -29.03 -15.93
CA MET A 254 1.50 -27.95 -16.65
C MET A 254 2.32 -28.61 -17.75
N GLU A 255 2.10 -28.19 -18.99
CA GLU A 255 3.09 -28.34 -20.05
C GLU A 255 4.28 -27.40 -19.73
N THR A 256 4.91 -27.59 -18.57
CA THR A 256 6.27 -27.13 -18.37
C THR A 256 7.11 -27.96 -19.33
N LYS A 257 7.89 -27.29 -20.18
CA LYS A 257 8.86 -27.91 -21.12
C LYS A 257 9.97 -28.70 -20.41
N THR A 258 9.86 -28.92 -19.10
CA THR A 258 10.78 -29.64 -18.23
C THR A 258 9.97 -30.61 -17.37
N VAL A 259 9.95 -31.87 -17.79
CA VAL A 259 9.35 -32.97 -17.03
C VAL A 259 10.11 -33.11 -15.71
N GLY A 260 9.47 -32.82 -14.57
CA GLY A 260 9.95 -33.23 -13.23
C GLY A 260 10.13 -32.15 -12.17
N GLU A 261 10.08 -30.85 -12.50
CA GLU A 261 10.20 -29.78 -11.50
C GLU A 261 8.83 -29.11 -11.26
N GLY A 262 8.42 -29.02 -10.00
CA GLY A 262 7.22 -28.29 -9.58
C GLY A 262 7.31 -26.78 -9.92
N PRO A 263 6.21 -26.01 -9.72
CA PRO A 263 6.24 -24.57 -9.99
C PRO A 263 7.35 -23.90 -9.17
N THR A 264 7.99 -22.90 -9.76
CA THR A 264 9.04 -22.09 -9.11
C THR A 264 8.64 -20.63 -9.10
N TYR A 265 9.20 -19.84 -8.17
CA TYR A 265 9.01 -18.38 -8.16
C TYR A 265 9.34 -17.75 -9.52
N LYS A 266 10.46 -18.14 -10.15
CA LYS A 266 10.85 -17.62 -11.47
C LYS A 266 9.87 -18.02 -12.56
N GLY A 267 9.46 -19.29 -12.61
CA GLY A 267 8.47 -19.75 -13.58
C GLY A 267 7.12 -19.04 -13.42
N ALA A 268 6.66 -18.83 -12.19
CA ALA A 268 5.46 -18.06 -11.89
C ALA A 268 5.59 -16.60 -12.33
N HIS A 269 6.73 -15.96 -12.06
CA HIS A 269 7.02 -14.59 -12.47
C HIS A 269 7.02 -14.43 -13.99
N GLU A 270 7.72 -15.30 -14.70
CA GLU A 270 7.80 -15.28 -16.17
C GLU A 270 6.42 -15.51 -16.81
N ALA A 271 5.64 -16.46 -16.30
CA ALA A 271 4.28 -16.71 -16.78
C ALA A 271 3.36 -15.50 -16.60
N LEU A 272 3.50 -14.75 -15.51
CA LEU A 272 2.73 -13.53 -15.26
C LEU A 272 3.13 -12.38 -16.20
N LEU A 273 4.39 -12.29 -16.62
CA LEU A 273 4.87 -11.26 -17.56
C LEU A 273 4.27 -11.40 -18.97
N GLU A 274 3.70 -12.55 -19.32
CA GLU A 274 2.98 -12.75 -20.58
C GLU A 274 1.63 -12.00 -20.61
N LEU A 275 1.15 -11.50 -19.46
CA LEU A 275 -0.14 -10.80 -19.35
C LEU A 275 -0.02 -9.30 -19.65
N SER A 276 -0.95 -8.76 -20.43
CA SER A 276 -1.03 -7.32 -20.74
C SER A 276 -1.08 -6.49 -19.46
N GLY A 277 -0.19 -5.50 -19.33
CA GLY A 277 -0.16 -4.61 -18.17
C GLY A 277 0.56 -5.15 -16.94
N VAL A 278 1.12 -6.36 -17.02
CA VAL A 278 1.93 -6.95 -15.95
C VAL A 278 3.41 -6.77 -16.27
N GLY A 279 4.05 -5.83 -15.58
CA GLY A 279 5.51 -5.68 -15.58
C GLY A 279 6.16 -6.39 -14.39
N PRO A 280 7.51 -6.40 -14.28
CA PRO A 280 8.24 -7.11 -13.23
C PRO A 280 7.74 -6.83 -11.81
N LYS A 281 7.50 -5.55 -11.48
CA LYS A 281 6.96 -5.16 -10.17
C LYS A 281 5.58 -5.74 -9.89
N VAL A 282 4.69 -5.74 -10.88
CA VAL A 282 3.33 -6.28 -10.72
C VAL A 282 3.41 -7.79 -10.56
N ALA A 283 4.20 -8.48 -11.38
CA ALA A 283 4.43 -9.92 -11.27
C ALA A 283 4.96 -10.29 -9.87
N ASP A 284 5.97 -9.58 -9.36
CA ASP A 284 6.49 -9.81 -8.00
C ASP A 284 5.46 -9.56 -6.90
N CYS A 285 4.60 -8.55 -7.05
CA CYS A 285 3.52 -8.32 -6.07
C CYS A 285 2.55 -9.50 -6.04
N VAL A 286 2.20 -10.06 -7.20
CA VAL A 286 1.32 -11.22 -7.30
C VAL A 286 2.02 -12.47 -6.79
N CYS A 287 3.30 -12.68 -7.11
CA CYS A 287 4.11 -13.77 -6.58
C CYS A 287 4.14 -13.74 -5.04
N LEU A 288 4.43 -12.58 -4.44
CA LEU A 288 4.56 -12.42 -3.00
C LEU A 288 3.21 -12.56 -2.27
N MET A 289 2.19 -11.82 -2.73
CA MET A 289 0.94 -11.63 -1.97
C MET A 289 -0.23 -12.50 -2.47
N GLY A 290 -0.16 -13.06 -3.68
CA GLY A 290 -1.23 -13.90 -4.26
C GLY A 290 -0.84 -15.36 -4.45
N LEU A 291 0.44 -15.65 -4.71
CA LEU A 291 0.96 -16.99 -5.01
C LEU A 291 1.83 -17.58 -3.91
N GLY A 292 2.14 -16.85 -2.84
CA GLY A 292 2.86 -17.36 -1.68
C GLY A 292 4.37 -17.55 -1.88
N TRP A 293 4.97 -16.90 -2.88
CA TRP A 293 6.42 -16.88 -3.09
C TRP A 293 7.08 -15.83 -2.17
N GLY A 294 7.41 -16.21 -0.94
CA GLY A 294 7.99 -15.32 0.07
C GLY A 294 9.31 -14.64 -0.32
N GLU A 295 10.03 -15.21 -1.29
CA GLU A 295 11.29 -14.68 -1.83
C GLU A 295 11.12 -13.60 -2.92
N ALA A 296 9.88 -13.39 -3.40
CA ALA A 296 9.58 -12.39 -4.41
C ALA A 296 9.73 -10.98 -3.81
N VAL A 297 10.48 -10.10 -4.49
CA VAL A 297 10.81 -8.76 -3.99
C VAL A 297 10.33 -7.72 -5.01
N PRO A 298 9.15 -7.11 -4.81
CA PRO A 298 8.65 -6.10 -5.73
C PRO A 298 9.48 -4.82 -5.66
N VAL A 299 10.21 -4.50 -6.73
CA VAL A 299 11.08 -3.30 -6.77
C VAL A 299 10.37 -2.15 -7.47
N ASP A 300 9.82 -1.23 -6.69
CA ASP A 300 9.26 0.04 -7.20
C ASP A 300 10.20 1.23 -6.94
N THR A 301 9.70 2.45 -7.16
CA THR A 301 10.47 3.67 -6.90
C THR A 301 10.83 3.85 -5.42
N HIS A 302 9.99 3.41 -4.48
CA HIS A 302 10.27 3.50 -3.05
C HIS A 302 11.33 2.48 -2.64
N VAL A 303 11.21 1.23 -3.10
CA VAL A 303 12.20 0.19 -2.84
C VAL A 303 13.54 0.54 -3.47
N TRP A 304 13.54 1.13 -4.68
CA TRP A 304 14.75 1.67 -5.28
C TRP A 304 15.39 2.82 -4.48
N GLN A 305 14.58 3.70 -3.88
CA GLN A 305 15.08 4.74 -2.98
C GLN A 305 15.69 4.14 -1.69
N ILE A 306 15.05 3.12 -1.12
CA ILE A 306 15.57 2.39 0.06
C ILE A 306 16.91 1.73 -0.29
N ALA A 307 16.98 1.01 -1.42
CA ALA A 307 18.19 0.35 -1.89
C ALA A 307 19.36 1.35 -2.06
N GLN A 308 19.13 2.52 -2.66
CA GLN A 308 20.16 3.55 -2.81
C GLN A 308 20.55 4.20 -1.48
N ARG A 309 19.56 4.62 -0.68
CA ARG A 309 19.78 5.37 0.57
C ARG A 309 20.46 4.52 1.63
N ASP A 310 19.94 3.31 1.84
CA ASP A 310 20.27 2.47 2.99
C ASP A 310 21.32 1.40 2.63
N TYR A 311 21.29 0.87 1.40
CA TYR A 311 22.17 -0.22 0.95
C TYR A 311 23.23 0.21 -0.08
N LYS A 312 23.30 1.51 -0.37
CA LYS A 312 24.28 2.13 -1.29
C LYS A 312 24.26 1.55 -2.70
N PHE A 313 23.10 1.06 -3.13
CA PHE A 313 22.90 0.53 -4.48
C PHE A 313 23.05 1.63 -5.55
N GLY A 314 23.55 1.28 -6.74
CA GLY A 314 23.61 2.19 -7.91
C GLY A 314 24.84 3.10 -8.03
N GLY A 315 25.72 3.17 -7.02
CA GLY A 315 26.96 3.97 -7.07
C GLY A 315 26.74 5.46 -7.39
N LYS A 316 27.80 6.19 -7.80
CA LYS A 316 27.69 7.60 -8.28
C LYS A 316 27.18 7.71 -9.72
N THR A 317 26.79 6.59 -10.33
CA THR A 317 26.55 6.49 -11.77
C THR A 317 25.15 6.99 -12.10
N LYS A 318 25.06 8.12 -12.81
CA LYS A 318 23.80 8.78 -13.20
C LYS A 318 23.11 8.09 -14.40
N THR A 319 22.92 6.78 -14.37
CA THR A 319 22.05 6.11 -15.34
C THR A 319 20.60 6.52 -15.05
N LYS A 320 19.98 7.23 -15.99
CA LYS A 320 18.62 7.78 -15.84
C LYS A 320 17.50 6.75 -16.00
N THR A 321 17.80 5.55 -16.48
CA THR A 321 16.81 4.54 -16.85
C THR A 321 16.95 3.30 -15.98
N PHE A 322 15.85 2.89 -15.35
CA PHE A 322 15.78 1.69 -14.52
C PHE A 322 15.69 0.45 -15.42
N THR A 323 16.79 -0.31 -15.53
CA THR A 323 16.85 -1.48 -16.42
C THR A 323 16.40 -2.76 -15.72
N LYS A 324 16.07 -3.80 -16.50
CA LYS A 324 15.74 -5.13 -15.95
C LYS A 324 16.88 -5.69 -15.09
N ALA A 325 18.13 -5.57 -15.54
CA ALA A 325 19.28 -6.02 -14.76
C ALA A 325 19.40 -5.29 -13.41
N MET A 326 19.09 -3.99 -13.37
CA MET A 326 19.05 -3.25 -12.10
C MET A 326 17.92 -3.74 -11.20
N TYR A 327 16.72 -3.96 -11.75
CA TYR A 327 15.58 -4.54 -11.04
C TYR A 327 15.96 -5.89 -10.39
N ASP A 328 16.50 -6.81 -11.20
CA ASP A 328 16.88 -8.16 -10.76
C ASP A 328 17.96 -8.11 -9.67
N SER A 329 18.98 -7.26 -9.85
CA SER A 329 20.08 -7.13 -8.88
C SER A 329 19.64 -6.61 -7.51
N VAL A 330 18.62 -5.75 -7.43
CA VAL A 330 18.06 -5.28 -6.16
C VAL A 330 17.32 -6.42 -5.46
N GLY A 331 16.50 -7.17 -6.20
CA GLY A 331 15.81 -8.35 -5.66
C GLY A 331 16.80 -9.42 -5.17
N ASP A 332 17.83 -9.73 -5.95
CA ASP A 332 18.86 -10.72 -5.60
C ASP A 332 19.66 -10.29 -4.37
N HIS A 333 19.96 -9.01 -4.24
CA HIS A 333 20.63 -8.47 -3.06
C HIS A 333 19.79 -8.70 -1.79
N PHE A 334 18.49 -8.38 -1.83
CA PHE A 334 17.61 -8.58 -0.68
C PHE A 334 17.35 -10.06 -0.38
N ARG A 335 17.23 -10.92 -1.40
CA ARG A 335 17.17 -12.38 -1.22
C ARG A 335 18.43 -12.94 -0.57
N LYS A 336 19.61 -12.44 -0.93
CA LYS A 336 20.88 -12.86 -0.32
C LYS A 336 20.95 -12.52 1.18
N ILE A 337 20.34 -11.41 1.60
CA ILE A 337 20.35 -10.96 3.00
C ILE A 337 19.30 -11.72 3.82
N TRP A 338 18.05 -11.77 3.35
CA TRP A 338 16.90 -12.22 4.16
C TRP A 338 16.39 -13.62 3.80
N GLY A 339 16.94 -14.25 2.77
CA GLY A 339 16.64 -15.63 2.40
C GLY A 339 15.21 -15.83 1.86
N PRO A 340 14.58 -16.99 2.15
CA PRO A 340 13.31 -17.40 1.55
C PRO A 340 12.10 -16.48 1.82
N GLN A 341 12.20 -15.55 2.77
CA GLN A 341 11.14 -14.61 3.13
C GLN A 341 11.57 -13.15 2.89
N ALA A 342 12.47 -12.91 1.92
CA ALA A 342 12.98 -11.58 1.62
C ALA A 342 11.89 -10.56 1.24
N GLY A 343 10.82 -10.99 0.57
CA GLY A 343 9.68 -10.13 0.26
C GLY A 343 8.95 -9.65 1.52
N TRP A 344 8.89 -10.50 2.55
CA TRP A 344 8.30 -10.12 3.84
C TRP A 344 9.14 -9.06 4.54
N ALA A 345 10.45 -9.28 4.67
CA ALA A 345 11.37 -8.32 5.26
C ALA A 345 11.34 -6.97 4.53
N GLN A 346 11.37 -7.01 3.19
CA GLN A 346 11.30 -5.82 2.35
C GLN A 346 10.00 -5.03 2.58
N SER A 347 8.86 -5.72 2.80
CA SER A 347 7.57 -5.05 3.04
C SER A 347 7.56 -4.22 4.34
N VAL A 348 8.31 -4.64 5.36
CA VAL A 348 8.48 -3.88 6.61
C VAL A 348 9.19 -2.56 6.32
N LEU A 349 10.30 -2.61 5.58
CA LEU A 349 11.07 -1.42 5.22
C LEU A 349 10.30 -0.48 4.29
N PHE A 350 9.52 -1.05 3.35
CA PHE A 350 8.63 -0.28 2.50
C PHE A 350 7.58 0.45 3.34
N THR A 351 6.93 -0.26 4.26
CA THR A 351 5.91 0.32 5.15
C THR A 351 6.48 1.43 6.00
N ALA A 352 7.69 1.24 6.56
CA ALA A 352 8.40 2.27 7.31
C ALA A 352 8.70 3.55 6.50
N ASN A 353 8.79 3.43 5.17
CA ASN A 353 9.07 4.54 4.26
C ASN A 353 7.80 5.23 3.71
N LEU A 354 6.61 4.68 3.98
CA LEU A 354 5.35 5.33 3.60
C LEU A 354 5.11 6.56 4.46
N LYS A 355 4.70 7.68 3.84
CA LYS A 355 4.48 8.96 4.55
C LYS A 355 3.53 8.81 5.74
N SER A 356 2.42 8.09 5.57
CA SER A 356 1.41 7.82 6.59
C SER A 356 1.93 7.10 7.83
N PHE A 357 3.09 6.44 7.73
CA PHE A 357 3.71 5.66 8.80
C PHE A 357 5.08 6.20 9.22
N SER A 358 5.72 7.01 8.38
CA SER A 358 7.00 7.66 8.71
C SER A 358 6.90 8.58 9.94
N GLU A 359 5.72 9.10 10.23
CA GLU A 359 5.45 9.92 11.43
C GLU A 359 5.36 9.07 12.72
N GLN A 360 4.94 7.80 12.62
CA GLN A 360 4.91 6.88 13.78
C GLN A 360 6.32 6.52 14.28
N ALA A 361 7.32 6.47 13.39
CA ALA A 361 8.72 6.28 13.78
C ALA A 361 9.27 7.46 14.59
N VAL A 362 8.77 8.68 14.34
CA VAL A 362 9.19 9.89 15.07
C VAL A 362 8.56 9.93 16.47
N LEU A 363 7.34 9.40 16.63
CA LEU A 363 6.62 9.38 17.90
C LEU A 363 7.05 8.24 18.85
N ARG A 364 7.70 7.18 18.34
CA ARG A 364 8.15 6.01 19.11
C ARG A 364 9.67 5.88 19.21
N GLY A 365 10.43 6.93 18.90
CA GLY A 365 11.87 6.98 19.20
C GLY A 365 12.14 6.85 20.70
N PRO A 366 13.36 6.46 21.13
CA PRO A 366 13.68 6.28 22.54
C PRO A 366 13.36 7.58 23.27
N THR A 367 12.46 7.47 24.25
CA THR A 367 12.17 8.53 25.21
C THR A 367 13.48 8.90 25.88
N LYS A 368 14.13 9.97 25.39
CA LYS A 368 14.90 10.82 26.29
C LYS A 368 13.86 11.39 27.23
N THR A 369 13.74 10.79 28.41
CA THR A 369 13.05 11.37 29.56
C THR A 369 13.74 12.69 29.86
N THR A 370 13.32 13.74 29.16
CA THR A 370 13.57 15.10 29.57
C THR A 370 12.47 15.37 30.55
N GLN A 371 12.74 15.14 31.83
CA GLN A 371 11.91 15.67 32.89
C GLN A 371 11.90 17.19 32.72
N ASN A 372 10.88 17.72 32.06
CA ASN A 372 10.52 19.12 32.17
C ASN A 372 9.89 19.31 33.55
N VAL A 373 10.73 19.39 34.58
CA VAL A 373 10.32 20.01 35.85
C VAL A 373 10.17 21.50 35.55
N LYS A 374 8.92 21.94 35.38
CA LYS A 374 8.57 23.36 35.49
C LYS A 374 8.70 23.76 36.95
N THR A 375 9.87 24.27 37.34
CA THR A 375 10.01 24.92 38.63
C THR A 375 9.47 26.34 38.51
N VAL A 376 8.33 26.59 39.16
CA VAL A 376 7.75 27.92 39.38
C VAL A 376 8.70 28.69 40.29
N LYS A 377 9.18 29.86 39.84
CA LYS A 377 9.89 30.82 40.70
C LYS A 377 8.88 31.40 41.70
N VAL A 378 9.06 31.10 42.98
CA VAL A 378 8.46 31.84 44.10
C VAL A 378 9.61 32.55 44.78
N GLU A 379 9.56 33.89 44.81
CA GLU A 379 10.46 34.72 45.61
C GLU A 379 9.99 34.70 47.06
N VAL A 380 10.85 34.25 47.97
CA VAL A 380 10.73 34.51 49.40
C VAL A 380 12.07 35.07 49.87
N ARG A 381 12.03 36.26 50.46
CA ARG A 381 13.13 36.87 51.20
C ARG A 381 13.29 36.14 52.53
N GLU A 382 14.50 35.78 52.89
CA GLU A 382 14.89 35.65 54.29
C GLU A 382 16.40 35.87 54.47
N GLU A 383 16.73 36.37 55.66
CA GLU A 383 17.97 37.03 56.04
C GLU A 383 19.12 36.06 56.36
N THR A 384 20.28 36.68 56.54
CA THR A 384 21.64 36.20 56.80
C THR A 384 21.81 35.09 57.83
N GLU A 385 22.79 34.19 57.60
CA GLU A 385 23.99 34.04 58.43
C GLU A 385 25.00 33.05 57.81
N ALA A 386 26.27 33.20 58.19
CA ALA A 386 27.47 32.63 57.56
C ALA A 386 27.79 31.19 58.03
N GLU A 387 28.47 30.40 57.19
CA GLU A 387 29.68 29.65 57.57
C GLU A 387 30.35 28.92 56.39
N THR A 388 31.66 28.76 56.55
CA THR A 388 32.71 28.38 55.60
C THR A 388 32.85 26.85 55.44
N GLN A 389 33.21 26.34 54.25
CA GLN A 389 34.34 25.38 54.07
C GLN A 389 34.63 25.03 52.61
N GLU A 390 35.93 25.02 52.30
CA GLU A 390 36.57 24.62 51.05
C GLU A 390 36.49 23.10 50.79
N LYS A 391 36.41 22.69 49.52
CA LYS A 391 37.34 21.68 48.99
C LYS A 391 37.46 21.70 47.47
N THR A 392 38.69 21.88 47.03
CA THR A 392 39.26 21.79 45.68
C THR A 392 39.42 20.33 45.25
N VAL A 393 39.03 19.99 44.01
CA VAL A 393 39.72 18.97 43.19
C VAL A 393 39.68 19.42 41.72
N LEU A 394 40.87 19.56 41.15
CA LEU A 394 41.16 19.78 39.73
C LEU A 394 41.20 18.42 39.01
N GLU A 395 40.67 18.35 37.78
CA GLU A 395 41.41 17.77 36.66
C GLU A 395 40.78 18.16 35.30
N GLU A 396 41.59 18.80 34.46
CA GLU A 396 41.45 18.97 33.02
C GLU A 396 41.39 17.59 32.33
N TYR A 397 40.76 17.41 31.16
CA TYR A 397 41.43 17.61 29.87
C TYR A 397 40.42 17.84 28.73
N GLY A 398 40.60 18.97 28.04
CA GLY A 398 40.59 19.10 26.59
C GLY A 398 39.31 18.76 25.81
N THR A 399 38.63 19.77 25.30
CA THR A 399 37.80 19.61 24.08
C THR A 399 38.07 20.75 23.11
N GLN A 400 38.49 20.38 21.89
CA GLN A 400 38.77 21.26 20.77
C GLN A 400 37.46 21.78 20.16
N THR A 401 37.38 23.10 20.02
CA THR A 401 36.29 23.84 19.40
C THR A 401 36.35 23.74 17.87
N THR A 402 35.28 23.29 17.22
CA THR A 402 35.02 23.60 15.80
C THR A 402 33.66 24.28 15.63
N ARG A 403 33.72 25.45 14.99
CA ARG A 403 32.67 26.45 14.84
C ARG A 403 31.96 26.23 13.50
N ASN A 404 30.69 25.84 13.51
CA ASN A 404 29.87 25.79 12.29
C ASN A 404 28.78 26.87 12.31
N THR A 405 28.98 27.87 11.45
CA THR A 405 28.09 29.01 11.20
C THR A 405 26.85 28.56 10.41
N ARG A 406 25.66 28.65 11.01
CA ARG A 406 24.38 28.41 10.32
C ARG A 406 23.96 29.67 9.53
N LYS A 407 23.94 29.59 8.20
CA LYS A 407 23.23 30.55 7.33
C LYS A 407 21.73 30.22 7.31
N ARG A 408 20.91 31.17 7.74
CA ARG A 408 19.44 31.14 7.74
C ARG A 408 18.98 31.55 6.33
N LYS A 409 18.26 30.67 5.62
CA LYS A 409 17.62 30.99 4.33
C LYS A 409 16.12 31.18 4.60
N THR A 410 15.63 32.40 4.41
CA THR A 410 14.22 32.77 4.50
C THR A 410 13.61 32.62 3.10
N GLU A 411 12.63 31.74 2.92
CA GLU A 411 11.83 31.68 1.69
C GLU A 411 10.57 32.53 1.86
N LYS A 412 10.42 33.53 0.98
CA LYS A 412 9.17 34.28 0.79
C LYS A 412 8.26 33.44 -0.12
N VAL A 413 7.04 33.17 0.35
CA VAL A 413 5.96 32.58 -0.44
C VAL A 413 5.13 33.73 -1.01
N GLU A 414 5.08 33.84 -2.33
CA GLU A 414 4.24 34.77 -3.06
C GLU A 414 3.00 34.01 -3.55
N VAL A 415 1.82 34.46 -3.13
CA VAL A 415 0.52 33.90 -3.53
C VAL A 415 0.01 34.76 -4.68
N LYS A 416 -0.32 34.16 -5.83
CA LYS A 416 -1.09 34.80 -6.91
C LYS A 416 -2.46 34.14 -7.00
N GLU A 417 -3.49 34.94 -6.77
CA GLU A 417 -4.86 34.70 -7.24
C GLU A 417 -4.94 35.05 -8.73
N GLU A 418 -5.63 34.22 -9.51
CA GLU A 418 -6.14 34.62 -10.83
C GLU A 418 -7.66 34.38 -10.84
N THR A 419 -8.39 35.47 -11.04
CA THR A 419 -9.83 35.54 -11.30
C THR A 419 -10.12 35.46 -12.80
N GLU A 420 -11.20 34.77 -13.16
CA GLU A 420 -11.76 34.69 -14.52
C GLU A 420 -12.11 36.06 -15.12
N THR A 421 -12.06 36.18 -16.45
CA THR A 421 -13.14 36.75 -17.28
C THR A 421 -12.81 36.63 -18.77
N GLY A 422 -13.84 36.36 -19.59
CA GLY A 422 -13.90 36.87 -20.97
C GLY A 422 -14.13 35.84 -22.09
N GLU A 423 -15.39 35.65 -22.46
CA GLU A 423 -15.84 35.02 -23.71
C GLU A 423 -15.32 35.74 -24.97
N LYS A 424 -15.12 34.98 -26.05
CA LYS A 424 -15.61 35.33 -27.41
C LYS A 424 -15.55 34.12 -28.36
N SER A 425 -16.45 34.19 -29.33
CA SER A 425 -17.05 33.10 -30.09
C SER A 425 -16.64 33.08 -31.59
N VAL A 426 -16.84 31.89 -32.18
CA VAL A 426 -17.10 31.51 -33.60
C VAL A 426 -16.01 31.57 -34.68
N LEU A 427 -15.94 30.45 -35.41
CA LEU A 427 -15.88 30.22 -36.88
C LEU A 427 -14.75 29.30 -37.38
N GLU A 428 -15.10 28.64 -38.47
CA GLU A 428 -14.71 27.31 -38.95
C GLU A 428 -13.29 27.15 -39.50
N GLU A 429 -12.95 25.86 -39.65
CA GLU A 429 -12.38 25.26 -40.87
C GLU A 429 -11.01 24.57 -40.76
N SER A 430 -10.94 23.51 -41.57
CA SER A 430 -9.99 22.41 -41.69
C SER A 430 -8.51 22.79 -41.80
N GLY A 431 -7.63 21.93 -41.29
CA GLY A 431 -6.20 22.00 -41.61
C GLY A 431 -5.36 20.93 -40.94
N THR A 432 -5.04 19.88 -41.70
CA THR A 432 -4.04 18.85 -41.40
C THR A 432 -2.68 19.50 -41.09
N ARG A 433 -2.03 19.17 -39.97
CA ARG A 433 -0.67 19.66 -39.67
C ARG A 433 0.27 18.57 -39.17
N THR A 434 1.21 18.24 -40.05
CA THR A 434 2.41 17.45 -39.84
C THR A 434 3.32 18.12 -38.80
N THR A 435 3.74 17.41 -37.76
CA THR A 435 4.66 17.91 -36.73
C THR A 435 6.11 17.56 -37.04
N THR A 436 6.95 18.56 -37.28
CA THR A 436 8.42 18.44 -37.31
C THR A 436 9.00 18.89 -35.96
N LYS A 437 9.83 18.06 -35.33
CA LYS A 437 10.52 18.34 -34.05
C LYS A 437 11.77 19.19 -34.28
N THR A 438 11.84 20.39 -33.68
CA THR A 438 13.09 21.18 -33.59
C THR A 438 13.61 21.19 -32.16
N ARG A 439 14.89 20.83 -32.01
CA ARG A 439 15.62 20.62 -30.75
C ARG A 439 16.37 21.91 -30.38
N LYS A 440 15.96 22.63 -29.33
CA LYS A 440 16.71 23.81 -28.83
C LYS A 440 17.81 23.38 -27.84
N ARG A 441 19.08 23.57 -28.24
CA ARG A 441 20.26 23.60 -27.35
C ARG A 441 20.35 24.99 -26.72
N LYS A 442 20.59 25.09 -25.40
CA LYS A 442 20.87 26.35 -24.71
C LYS A 442 22.36 26.39 -24.35
N ILE A 443 23.08 27.33 -24.97
CA ILE A 443 24.48 27.68 -24.68
C ILE A 443 24.47 28.68 -23.51
N SER A 444 25.35 28.48 -22.53
CA SER A 444 25.52 29.36 -21.37
C SER A 444 26.76 30.22 -21.56
N THR A 445 26.61 31.53 -21.66
CA THR A 445 27.71 32.51 -21.56
C THR A 445 27.72 33.11 -20.16
N LYS A 446 28.92 33.17 -19.58
CA LYS A 446 29.23 33.69 -18.25
C LYS A 446 29.71 35.14 -18.42
N THR A 447 29.17 36.07 -17.65
CA THR A 447 29.73 37.43 -17.56
C THR A 447 29.73 37.83 -16.09
N GLU A 448 30.92 38.14 -15.58
CA GLU A 448 31.21 38.57 -14.20
C GLU A 448 31.39 40.09 -14.14
N LEU A 449 31.40 40.61 -12.90
CA LEU A 449 31.84 41.92 -12.38
C LEU A 449 30.71 42.87 -11.89
N PRO A 450 30.99 43.77 -10.92
CA PRO A 450 31.47 43.51 -9.57
C PRO A 450 30.66 44.27 -8.48
N VAL A 451 30.92 43.95 -7.21
CA VAL A 451 30.29 44.51 -6.00
C VAL A 451 30.83 45.91 -5.66
N LYS A 452 29.94 46.83 -5.23
CA LYS A 452 30.27 47.98 -4.37
C LYS A 452 29.43 47.93 -3.09
N VAL A 453 30.12 48.10 -1.96
CA VAL A 453 29.57 48.19 -0.61
C VAL A 453 29.53 49.68 -0.23
N GLU A 454 28.40 50.15 0.29
CA GLU A 454 28.33 51.37 1.10
C GLU A 454 27.44 51.11 2.33
N GLU A 455 27.99 51.42 3.50
CA GLU A 455 27.37 51.42 4.82
C GLU A 455 26.78 52.80 5.12
N VAL A 456 25.52 52.89 5.57
CA VAL A 456 25.04 54.01 6.41
C VAL A 456 23.91 53.56 7.36
N GLY A 457 24.20 53.57 8.67
CA GLY A 457 23.47 54.34 9.70
C GLY A 457 22.03 53.99 10.15
N LYS A 458 21.93 53.49 11.39
CA LYS A 458 21.01 53.84 12.52
C LYS A 458 19.46 53.85 12.33
N GLY A 459 18.83 52.94 13.09
CA GLY A 459 17.77 53.27 14.08
C GLY A 459 16.30 53.31 13.61
N THR A 460 15.45 52.49 14.23
CA THR A 460 14.24 52.85 15.03
C THR A 460 13.30 51.63 15.12
N VAL A 461 12.79 51.36 16.32
CA VAL A 461 11.84 50.30 16.67
C VAL A 461 10.41 50.74 16.34
N ALA A 462 9.58 49.85 15.78
CA ALA A 462 8.12 50.00 15.80
C ALA A 462 7.45 48.63 15.99
N GLU A 463 6.70 48.52 17.08
CA GLU A 463 5.75 47.44 17.40
C GLU A 463 4.67 47.32 16.31
N VAL A 464 4.29 46.09 15.97
CA VAL A 464 3.04 45.82 15.23
C VAL A 464 2.17 44.89 16.07
N THR A 465 1.10 45.45 16.61
CA THR A 465 0.02 44.77 17.32
C THR A 465 -0.85 43.98 16.34
N VAL A 466 -1.07 42.70 16.61
CA VAL A 466 -1.99 41.83 15.84
C VAL A 466 -3.40 41.95 16.41
N ARG A 467 -4.37 42.44 15.61
CA ARG A 467 -5.81 42.32 15.90
C ARG A 467 -6.40 41.16 15.09
N VAL A 468 -6.99 40.20 15.81
CA VAL A 468 -7.76 39.08 15.24
C VAL A 468 -9.24 39.48 15.19
N THR A 469 -9.85 39.45 14.01
CA THR A 469 -11.30 39.64 13.85
C THR A 469 -11.94 38.35 13.35
N ARG A 470 -12.83 37.79 14.18
CA ARG A 470 -13.74 36.67 13.86
C ARG A 470 -14.83 37.16 12.90
N LEU A 471 -15.06 36.44 11.80
CA LEU A 471 -16.21 36.65 10.91
C LEU A 471 -17.20 35.48 11.04
N SER A 472 -18.36 35.79 11.61
CA SER A 472 -19.55 34.92 11.67
C SER A 472 -20.36 35.05 10.39
N LYS A 473 -20.65 33.94 9.71
CA LYS A 473 -21.61 33.89 8.59
C LYS A 473 -23.04 33.93 9.12
N ARG A 474 -23.85 34.89 8.65
CA ARG A 474 -25.32 34.87 8.77
C ARG A 474 -25.94 34.91 7.37
N ARG A 475 -26.90 34.00 7.16
CA ARG A 475 -27.75 33.83 5.97
C ARG A 475 -28.54 35.10 5.65
N LYS A 476 -28.80 35.35 4.36
CA LYS A 476 -29.98 36.08 3.88
C LYS A 476 -30.63 35.34 2.73
N THR A 477 -31.92 35.14 2.90
CA THR A 477 -32.97 34.80 1.94
C THR A 477 -33.39 36.05 1.15
N GLN A 478 -33.83 35.88 -0.10
CA GLN A 478 -34.72 36.76 -0.88
C GLN A 478 -35.43 35.83 -1.89
N SER A 479 -36.72 35.57 -1.69
CA SER A 479 -37.92 36.30 -2.17
C SER A 479 -38.21 36.02 -3.64
#